data_AF-A0A7X5N2A5-F1
#
_entry.id   AF-A0A7X5N2A5-F1
#
_cell.length_a   1.000
_cell.length_b   1.000
_cell.length_c   1.000
_cell.angle_alpha   90.00
_cell.angle_beta   90.00
_cell.angle_gamma   90.00
#
_symmetry.space_group_name_H-M   'P 1'
#
loop_
_entity.id
_entity.type
_entity.pdbx_description
1 polymer ?
#
loop_
_entity_poly.entity_id
_entity_poly.type
_entity_poly.pdbx_seq_one_letter_code
_entity_poly.pdbx_strand_id
1 'polypeptide(L)'
;ELLIKTCHRRGAHAMGGMAAQIPINHDEAANEQAMARVRADKLREVSAGHDGTWVAHPALIPVAMKIFDEHMPTAHQQHVLRNDVQVTRDMLIAPSPGTVTRAGFEGNVEVCVRYLAAWLDGNGCVPIHNLMED
;
A
#
# COMPACT_ATOMS: atom_id res chain seq x y z
N GLU A 1 -8.82 -1.05 9.26
CA GLU A 1 -9.20 -1.82 10.48
C GLU A 1 -10.62 -2.39 10.45
N LEU A 2 -11.67 -1.63 10.06
CA LEU A 2 -13.03 -2.20 9.91
C LEU A 2 -13.07 -3.41 8.95
N LEU A 3 -12.30 -3.36 7.86
CA LEU A 3 -12.13 -4.47 6.93
C LEU A 3 -11.62 -5.73 7.65
N ILE A 4 -10.52 -5.61 8.41
CA ILE A 4 -9.91 -6.70 9.18
C ILE A 4 -10.94 -7.32 10.13
N LYS A 5 -11.59 -6.49 10.97
CA LYS A 5 -12.66 -6.93 11.88
C LYS A 5 -13.76 -7.71 11.16
N THR A 6 -14.16 -7.23 9.99
CA THR A 6 -15.25 -7.82 9.20
C THR A 6 -14.86 -9.16 8.60
N CYS A 7 -13.66 -9.27 8.02
CA CYS A 7 -13.13 -10.49 7.43
C CYS A 7 -12.91 -11.56 8.51
N HIS A 8 -12.21 -11.22 9.59
CA HIS A 8 -11.79 -12.17 10.61
C HIS A 8 -12.98 -12.72 11.41
N ARG A 9 -13.99 -11.90 11.68
CA ARG A 9 -15.27 -12.37 12.26
C ARG A 9 -15.95 -13.46 11.40
N ARG A 10 -15.67 -13.50 10.10
CA ARG A 10 -16.24 -14.45 9.13
C ARG A 10 -15.26 -15.57 8.74
N GLY A 11 -14.07 -15.64 9.35
CA GLY A 11 -13.04 -16.60 8.97
C GLY A 11 -12.45 -16.36 7.57
N ALA A 12 -12.53 -15.13 7.06
CA ALA A 12 -11.96 -14.73 5.78
C ALA A 12 -10.67 -13.93 5.99
N HIS A 13 -9.80 -13.93 4.97
CA HIS A 13 -8.57 -13.14 4.99
C HIS A 13 -8.82 -11.64 4.71
N ALA A 14 -8.03 -10.80 5.36
CA ALA A 14 -7.94 -9.36 5.19
C ALA A 14 -6.58 -8.99 4.60
N MET A 15 -6.54 -8.70 3.29
CA MET A 15 -5.30 -8.30 2.61
C MET A 15 -5.00 -6.81 2.80
N GLY A 16 -3.72 -6.50 2.98
CA GLY A 16 -3.17 -5.14 2.98
C GLY A 16 -3.10 -4.55 1.57
N GLY A 17 -2.60 -3.32 1.47
CA GLY A 17 -2.55 -2.56 0.23
C GLY A 17 -1.28 -2.82 -0.60
N MET A 18 -1.23 -2.13 -1.74
CA MET A 18 -0.11 -2.16 -2.67
C MET A 18 1.05 -1.28 -2.18
N ALA A 19 2.29 -1.78 -2.31
CA ALA A 19 3.49 -0.94 -2.39
C ALA A 19 3.96 -0.87 -3.85
N ALA A 20 3.80 0.30 -4.46
CA ALA A 20 4.04 0.52 -5.88
C ALA A 20 5.49 0.89 -6.23
N GLN A 21 6.37 1.01 -5.23
CA GLN A 21 7.74 1.52 -5.43
C GLN A 21 8.58 0.62 -6.35
N ILE A 22 9.29 1.25 -7.28
CA ILE A 22 10.32 0.64 -8.11
C ILE A 22 11.69 1.03 -7.52
N PRO A 23 12.61 0.08 -7.26
CA PRO A 23 13.93 0.39 -6.72
C PRO A 23 14.70 1.40 -7.57
N ILE A 24 15.36 2.36 -6.90
CA ILE A 24 16.08 3.46 -7.52
C ILE A 24 17.58 3.14 -7.52
N ASN A 25 18.04 2.41 -8.54
CA ASN A 25 19.41 1.89 -8.57
C ASN A 25 20.51 2.96 -8.72
N HIS A 26 20.15 4.17 -9.14
CA HIS A 26 21.09 5.26 -9.43
C HIS A 26 21.17 6.30 -8.30
N ASP A 27 20.35 6.17 -7.26
CA ASP A 27 20.34 7.08 -6.10
C ASP A 27 20.01 6.27 -4.84
N GLU A 28 21.06 5.89 -4.12
CA GLU A 28 20.97 5.07 -2.91
C GLU A 28 20.18 5.77 -1.80
N ALA A 29 20.33 7.09 -1.66
CA ALA A 29 19.65 7.85 -0.62
C ALA A 29 18.15 7.95 -0.91
N ALA A 30 17.77 8.23 -2.16
CA ALA A 30 16.36 8.21 -2.56
C ALA A 30 15.76 6.80 -2.46
N ASN A 31 16.53 5.76 -2.83
CA ASN A 31 16.10 4.37 -2.72
C ASN A 31 15.82 4.00 -1.26
N GLU A 32 16.72 4.28 -0.32
CA GLU A 32 16.50 3.95 1.09
C GLU A 32 15.33 4.72 1.69
N GLN A 33 15.11 5.98 1.30
CA GLN A 33 13.91 6.72 1.71
C GLN A 33 12.62 6.05 1.21
N ALA A 34 12.60 5.58 -0.05
CA ALA A 34 11.47 4.86 -0.61
C ALA A 34 11.26 3.50 0.10
N MET A 35 12.33 2.74 0.31
CA MET A 35 12.28 1.44 0.99
C MET A 35 11.87 1.58 2.46
N ALA A 36 12.30 2.64 3.16
CA ALA A 36 11.88 2.92 4.52
C ALA A 36 10.36 3.15 4.62
N ARG A 37 9.76 3.85 3.64
CA ARG A 37 8.30 4.02 3.57
C ARG A 37 7.60 2.69 3.33
N VAL A 38 8.08 1.87 2.40
CA VAL A 38 7.54 0.52 2.15
C VAL A 38 7.57 -0.30 3.44
N ARG A 39 8.71 -0.31 4.16
CA ARG A 39 8.84 -1.04 5.43
C ARG A 39 7.85 -0.53 6.48
N ALA A 40 7.72 0.78 6.63
CA ALA A 40 6.78 1.38 7.58
C ALA A 40 5.32 1.06 7.24
N ASP A 41 4.96 1.07 5.94
CA ASP A 41 3.63 0.70 5.49
C ASP A 41 3.32 -0.76 5.78
N LYS A 42 4.24 -1.68 5.45
CA LYS A 42 4.03 -3.13 5.68
C LYS A 42 3.98 -3.47 7.16
N LEU A 43 4.80 -2.81 7.97
CA LEU A 43 4.76 -2.96 9.42
C LEU A 43 3.41 -2.49 9.98
N ARG A 44 2.87 -1.38 9.47
CA ARG A 44 1.54 -0.90 9.88
C ARG A 44 0.44 -1.90 9.52
N GLU A 45 0.52 -2.52 8.34
CA GLU A 45 -0.46 -3.50 7.87
C GLU A 45 -0.48 -4.76 8.76
N VAL A 46 0.67 -5.40 8.94
CA VAL A 46 0.78 -6.62 9.74
C VAL A 46 0.42 -6.37 11.21
N SER A 47 0.85 -5.23 11.77
CA SER A 47 0.52 -4.84 13.14
C SER A 47 -0.98 -4.59 13.32
N ALA A 48 -1.66 -4.08 12.30
CA ALA A 48 -3.10 -3.83 12.35
C ALA A 48 -3.93 -5.13 12.31
N GLY A 49 -3.38 -6.23 11.77
CA GLY A 49 -4.07 -7.50 11.63
C GLY A 49 -4.22 -8.02 10.21
N HIS A 50 -3.55 -7.46 9.21
CA HIS A 50 -3.65 -8.00 7.84
C HIS A 50 -2.98 -9.38 7.72
N ASP A 51 -3.57 -10.28 6.94
CA ASP A 51 -3.05 -11.64 6.72
C ASP A 51 -1.99 -11.72 5.60
N GLY A 52 -1.78 -10.61 4.89
CA GLY A 52 -0.85 -10.52 3.78
C GLY A 52 -0.87 -9.14 3.15
N THR A 53 -0.04 -8.92 2.13
CA THR A 53 0.17 -7.61 1.50
C THR A 53 0.44 -7.75 0.00
N TRP A 54 0.32 -6.65 -0.75
CA TRP A 54 0.71 -6.54 -2.15
C TRP A 54 1.98 -5.71 -2.37
N VAL A 55 2.72 -6.07 -3.42
CA VAL A 55 3.88 -5.36 -3.96
C VAL A 55 3.81 -5.36 -5.49
N ALA A 56 4.23 -4.27 -6.13
CA ALA A 56 4.16 -4.14 -7.59
C ALA A 56 5.45 -4.61 -8.30
N HIS A 57 6.54 -4.73 -7.55
CA HIS A 57 7.86 -5.06 -8.11
C HIS A 57 8.50 -6.25 -7.36
N PRO A 58 9.10 -7.24 -8.05
CA PRO A 58 9.69 -8.42 -7.41
C PRO A 58 10.75 -8.13 -6.35
N ALA A 59 11.52 -7.05 -6.53
CA ALA A 59 12.53 -6.62 -5.57
C ALA A 59 11.96 -6.22 -4.19
N LEU A 60 10.66 -5.92 -4.10
CA LEU A 60 10.00 -5.62 -2.83
C LEU A 60 9.54 -6.89 -2.09
N ILE A 61 9.52 -8.05 -2.74
CA ILE A 61 9.08 -9.32 -2.12
C ILE A 61 9.90 -9.63 -0.86
N PRO A 62 11.25 -9.61 -0.87
CA PRO A 62 12.03 -9.90 0.33
C PRO A 62 11.79 -8.90 1.47
N VAL A 63 11.50 -7.64 1.14
CA VAL A 63 11.22 -6.59 2.13
C VAL A 63 9.88 -6.85 2.82
N ALA A 64 8.84 -7.10 2.03
CA ALA A 64 7.50 -7.40 2.54
C ALA A 64 7.49 -8.73 3.33
N MET A 65 8.09 -9.79 2.78
CA MET A 65 8.19 -11.08 3.44
C MET A 65 8.89 -10.98 4.78
N LYS A 66 10.05 -10.33 4.86
CA LYS A 66 10.78 -10.18 6.13
C LYS A 66 9.91 -9.58 7.23
N ILE A 67 9.14 -8.54 6.91
CA ILE A 67 8.28 -7.86 7.89
C ILE A 67 7.15 -8.75 8.35
N PHE A 68 6.48 -9.43 7.41
CA PHE A 68 5.39 -10.34 7.73
C PHE A 68 5.91 -11.57 8.49
N ASP A 69 7.02 -12.18 8.09
CA ASP A 69 7.62 -13.32 8.80
C ASP A 69 8.00 -12.97 10.25
N GLU A 70 8.48 -11.74 10.49
CA GLU A 70 8.87 -11.27 11.83
C GLU A 70 7.65 -10.97 12.73
N HIS A 71 6.55 -10.47 12.18
CA HIS A 71 5.40 -9.97 12.96
C HIS A 71 4.14 -10.84 12.87
N MET A 72 4.12 -11.81 11.95
CA MET A 72 3.04 -12.78 11.72
C MET A 72 3.61 -14.20 11.76
N PRO A 73 3.87 -14.76 12.96
CA PRO A 73 4.46 -16.11 13.10
C PRO A 73 3.50 -17.24 12.71
N THR A 74 2.21 -16.95 12.56
CA THR A 74 1.19 -17.89 12.10
C THR A 74 0.99 -17.76 10.59
N ALA A 75 0.37 -18.75 9.94
CA ALA A 75 0.09 -18.67 8.50
C ALA A 75 -0.82 -17.48 8.10
N HIS A 76 -1.57 -16.95 9.06
CA HIS A 76 -2.48 -15.83 8.91
C HIS A 76 -2.89 -15.27 10.29
N GLN A 77 -3.54 -14.11 10.33
CA GLN A 77 -3.97 -13.38 11.52
C GLN A 77 -5.49 -13.39 11.75
N GLN A 78 -6.26 -14.29 11.12
CA GLN A 78 -7.71 -14.45 11.37
C GLN A 78 -8.14 -14.51 12.86
N HIS A 79 -7.26 -14.91 13.77
CA HIS A 79 -7.51 -14.90 15.22
C HIS A 79 -7.53 -13.49 15.84
N VAL A 80 -6.98 -12.48 15.15
CA VAL A 80 -6.97 -11.06 15.55
C VAL A 80 -8.32 -10.43 15.19
N LEU A 81 -9.32 -10.59 16.06
CA LEU A 81 -10.71 -10.21 15.75
C LEU A 81 -10.98 -8.70 15.72
N ARG A 82 -10.05 -7.87 16.23
CA ARG A 82 -10.19 -6.40 16.36
C ARG A 82 -11.52 -5.97 17.00
N ASN A 83 -11.90 -6.63 18.09
CA ASN A 83 -13.15 -6.34 18.82
C ASN A 83 -13.19 -4.92 19.40
N ASP A 84 -12.01 -4.34 19.67
CA ASP A 84 -11.75 -2.97 20.07
C ASP A 84 -12.20 -1.92 19.03
N VAL A 85 -12.21 -2.27 17.75
CA VAL A 85 -12.48 -1.33 16.66
C VAL A 85 -13.96 -1.03 16.54
N GLN A 86 -14.36 0.21 16.81
CA GLN A 86 -15.73 0.71 16.60
C GLN A 86 -15.69 1.81 15.55
N VAL A 87 -16.20 1.52 14.35
CA VAL A 87 -16.21 2.46 13.22
C VAL A 87 -17.65 2.81 12.87
N THR A 88 -17.96 4.11 12.83
CA THR A 88 -19.27 4.61 12.41
C THR A 88 -19.27 4.98 10.93
N ARG A 89 -20.46 5.15 10.36
CA ARG A 89 -20.62 5.67 8.98
C ARG A 89 -19.89 7.00 8.82
N ASP A 90 -20.07 7.92 9.76
CA ASP A 90 -19.55 9.28 9.66
C ASP A 90 -18.01 9.30 9.71
N MET A 91 -17.39 8.36 10.43
CA MET A 91 -15.93 8.19 10.39
C MET A 91 -15.43 7.71 9.03
N LEU A 92 -16.19 6.89 8.30
CA LEU A 92 -15.80 6.38 6.97
C LEU A 92 -15.89 7.44 5.87
N ILE A 93 -16.78 8.43 6.03
CA ILE A 93 -17.00 9.51 5.04
C ILE A 93 -16.38 10.83 5.47
N ALA A 94 -15.69 10.87 6.62
CA ALA A 94 -15.01 12.06 7.09
C ALA A 94 -13.90 12.43 6.07
N PRO A 95 -13.86 13.68 5.59
CA PRO A 95 -12.82 14.10 4.66
C PRO A 95 -11.46 14.13 5.35
N SER A 96 -10.43 13.65 4.66
CA SER A 96 -9.05 13.77 5.13
C SER A 96 -8.63 15.24 5.25
N PRO A 97 -7.95 15.64 6.33
CA PRO A 97 -7.41 16.99 6.43
C PRO A 97 -6.28 17.20 5.40
N GLY A 98 -6.15 18.41 4.87
CA GLY A 98 -5.10 18.75 3.91
C GLY A 98 -5.42 20.01 3.10
N THR A 99 -4.55 20.31 2.13
CA THR A 99 -4.68 21.46 1.23
C THR A 99 -4.38 21.05 -0.20
N VAL A 100 -5.07 21.65 -1.17
CA VAL A 100 -4.72 21.53 -2.59
C VAL A 100 -3.57 22.49 -2.89
N THR A 101 -2.49 21.97 -3.47
CA THR A 101 -1.34 22.76 -3.90
C THR A 101 -1.22 22.74 -5.42
N ARG A 102 -0.61 23.79 -5.99
CA ARG A 102 -0.33 23.84 -7.43
C ARG A 102 0.55 22.67 -7.88
N ALA A 103 1.59 22.34 -7.12
CA ALA A 103 2.48 21.22 -7.41
C ALA A 103 1.73 19.88 -7.41
N GLY A 104 0.79 19.66 -6.47
CA GLY A 104 -0.05 18.46 -6.46
C GLY A 104 -1.00 18.39 -7.67
N PHE A 105 -1.58 19.52 -8.05
CA PHE A 105 -2.42 19.59 -9.25
C PHE A 105 -1.63 19.29 -10.54
N GLU A 106 -0.46 19.92 -10.71
CA GLU A 106 0.41 19.69 -11.87
C GLU A 106 0.90 18.24 -11.93
N GLY A 107 1.26 17.64 -10.78
CA GLY A 107 1.63 16.23 -10.68
C GLY A 107 0.49 15.28 -11.08
N ASN A 108 -0.74 15.56 -10.66
CA ASN A 108 -1.91 14.77 -11.08
C ASN A 108 -2.10 14.81 -12.60
N VAL A 109 -2.03 16.00 -13.21
CA VAL A 109 -2.17 16.15 -14.66
C VAL A 109 -1.07 15.39 -15.40
N GLU A 110 0.18 15.51 -14.94
CA GLU A 110 1.32 14.81 -15.54
C GLU A 110 1.14 13.28 -15.51
N VAL A 111 0.87 12.71 -14.33
CA VAL A 111 0.70 11.25 -14.16
C VAL A 111 -0.48 10.75 -15.00
N CYS A 112 -1.63 11.43 -14.96
CA CYS A 112 -2.80 11.04 -15.75
C CYS A 112 -2.51 11.01 -17.25
N VAL A 113 -1.86 12.04 -17.80
CA VAL A 113 -1.58 12.11 -19.23
C VAL A 113 -0.56 11.04 -19.66
N ARG A 114 0.50 10.84 -18.88
CA ARG A 114 1.52 9.80 -19.16
C ARG A 114 0.93 8.39 -19.12
N TYR A 115 0.16 8.08 -18.08
CA TYR A 115 -0.50 6.79 -17.93
C TYR A 115 -1.46 6.54 -19.09
N LEU A 116 -2.35 7.50 -19.39
CA LEU A 116 -3.32 7.36 -20.47
C LEU A 116 -2.66 7.15 -21.84
N ALA A 117 -1.56 7.85 -22.11
CA ALA A 117 -0.80 7.67 -23.35
C ALA A 117 -0.24 6.24 -23.46
N ALA A 118 0.38 5.72 -22.40
CA ALA A 118 0.90 4.35 -22.37
C ALA A 118 -0.21 3.30 -22.45
N TRP A 119 -1.34 3.53 -21.78
CA TRP A 119 -2.50 2.63 -21.81
C TRP A 119 -3.10 2.52 -23.22
N LEU A 120 -3.24 3.66 -23.91
CA LEU A 120 -3.70 3.69 -25.31
C LEU A 120 -2.72 3.02 -26.28
N ASP A 121 -1.44 2.94 -25.92
CA ASP A 121 -0.39 2.21 -26.64
C ASP A 121 -0.30 0.72 -26.24
N GLY A 122 -1.25 0.24 -25.41
CA GLY A 122 -1.37 -1.16 -25.03
C GLY A 122 -0.61 -1.57 -23.77
N ASN A 123 -0.06 -0.61 -23.00
CA ASN A 123 0.60 -0.89 -21.73
C ASN A 123 -0.18 -0.30 -20.54
N GLY A 124 -0.82 -1.15 -19.75
CA GLY A 124 -1.54 -0.77 -18.53
C GLY A 124 -0.72 -0.84 -17.24
N CYS A 125 0.58 -1.14 -17.31
CA CYS A 125 1.46 -1.23 -16.14
C CYS A 125 2.69 -0.36 -16.38
N VAL A 126 2.66 0.88 -15.86
CA VAL A 126 3.48 1.97 -16.37
C VAL A 126 4.41 2.52 -15.29
N PRO A 127 5.75 2.50 -15.50
CA PRO A 127 6.67 3.11 -14.56
C PRO A 127 6.65 4.65 -14.70
N ILE A 128 6.17 5.36 -13.67
CA ILE A 128 6.12 6.83 -13.62
C ILE A 128 6.71 7.28 -12.27
N HIS A 129 7.73 8.15 -12.29
CA HIS A 129 8.41 8.66 -11.09
C HIS A 129 8.85 7.58 -10.08
N ASN A 130 9.32 6.43 -10.58
CA ASN A 130 9.70 5.25 -9.78
C ASN A 130 8.54 4.60 -9.01
N LEU A 131 7.31 4.79 -9.48
CA LEU A 131 6.12 4.07 -9.05
C LEU A 131 5.57 3.27 -10.23
N MET A 132 5.00 2.11 -9.94
CA MET A 132 4.25 1.33 -10.93
C MET A 132 2.79 1.76 -10.88
N GLU A 133 2.34 2.46 -11.93
CA GLU A 133 0.98 2.97 -12.07
C GLU A 133 0.12 2.02 -12.91
N ASP A 134 -1.16 1.89 -12.53
CA ASP A 134 -2.16 1.00 -13.11
C ASP A 134 -3.51 1.66 -13.40
#